data_AF-A0A958G754-F1
#
_entry.id   AF-A0A958G754-F1
#
_cell.length_a   1.000
_cell.length_b   1.000
_cell.length_c   1.000
_cell.angle_alpha   90.00
_cell.angle_beta   90.00
_cell.angle_gamma   90.00
#
_symmetry.space_group_name_H-M   'P 1'
#
loop_
_entity.id
_entity.type
_entity.pdbx_description
1 polymer ?
#
loop_
_entity_poly.entity_id
_entity_poly.type
_entity_poly.pdbx_seq_one_letter_code
_entity_poly.pdbx_strand_id
1 'polypeptide(L)' 'RLRRVADLPDLSDSKYRLIRKLGSGGMGNVYLVEDTVLRREVALKVINIPDPPPDLTARMLREARIIARLEHPGIVPLHD' A
#
# COMPACT_ATOMS: atom_id res chain seq x y z
N ARG A 1 -2.64 -20.60 -13.91
CA ARG A 1 -2.17 -19.40 -14.66
C ARG A 1 -3.10 -18.17 -14.54
N LEU A 2 -4.33 -18.30 -14.01
CA LEU A 2 -5.33 -17.21 -13.89
C LEU A 2 -5.26 -16.35 -12.60
N ARG A 3 -4.58 -16.81 -11.53
CA ARG A 3 -4.52 -16.07 -10.25
C ARG A 3 -3.82 -14.70 -10.32
N ARG A 4 -3.03 -14.44 -11.37
CA ARG A 4 -2.20 -13.22 -11.45
C ARG A 4 -3.02 -11.94 -11.64
N VAL A 5 -4.23 -12.04 -12.20
CA VAL A 5 -5.10 -10.88 -12.48
C VAL A 5 -6.03 -10.59 -11.29
N ALA A 6 -6.47 -11.63 -10.56
CA ALA A 6 -7.43 -11.50 -9.47
C ALA A 6 -6.90 -10.72 -8.24
N ASP A 7 -5.58 -10.59 -8.12
CA ASP A 7 -4.93 -9.91 -7.00
C ASP A 7 -4.39 -8.52 -7.37
N LEU A 8 -4.66 -7.97 -8.56
CA LEU A 8 -4.13 -6.64 -8.91
C LEU A 8 -5.09 -5.56 -8.39
N PRO A 9 -4.60 -4.52 -7.71
CA PRO A 9 -5.43 -3.38 -7.38
C PRO A 9 -5.83 -2.64 -8.65
N ASP A 10 -7.05 -2.13 -8.68
CA ASP A 10 -7.44 -1.15 -9.70
C ASP A 10 -6.82 0.21 -9.34
N LEU A 11 -5.93 0.69 -10.21
CA LEU A 11 -5.20 1.94 -10.07
C LEU A 11 -5.48 2.90 -11.23
N SER A 12 -6.50 2.62 -12.05
CA SER A 12 -6.81 3.37 -13.27
C SER A 12 -7.05 4.87 -13.03
N ASP A 13 -7.64 5.22 -11.88
CA ASP A 13 -7.90 6.60 -11.45
C ASP A 13 -6.81 7.19 -10.54
N SER A 14 -5.62 6.60 -10.50
CA SER A 14 -4.54 7.02 -9.59
C SER A 14 -3.28 7.53 -10.32
N LYS A 15 -2.44 8.29 -9.60
CA LYS A 15 -1.09 8.68 -10.06
C LYS A 15 -0.09 7.52 -10.14
N TYR A 16 -0.48 6.34 -9.68
CA TYR A 16 0.40 5.19 -9.50
C TYR A 16 0.28 4.20 -10.65
N ARG A 17 1.42 3.82 -11.23
CA ARG A 17 1.50 2.74 -12.21
C ARG A 17 2.01 1.48 -11.54
N LEU A 18 1.23 0.39 -11.62
CA LEU A 18 1.62 -0.90 -11.07
C LEU A 18 2.84 -1.50 -11.80
N ILE A 19 3.89 -1.86 -11.06
CA ILE A 19 5.05 -2.57 -11.61
C ILE A 19 4.94 -4.06 -11.31
N ARG A 20 4.94 -4.44 -10.01
CA ARG A 20 4.87 -5.85 -9.58
C ARG A 20 4.45 -6.00 -8.12
N LYS A 21 3.99 -7.18 -7.73
CA LYS A 21 3.80 -7.54 -6.31
C LYS A 21 5.15 -7.69 -5.60
N LEU A 22 5.27 -7.14 -4.39
CA LEU A 22 6.40 -7.30 -3.49
C LEU A 22 6.15 -8.41 -2.46
N GLY A 23 4.93 -8.52 -1.95
CA GLY A 23 4.59 -9.52 -0.94
C GLY A 23 3.11 -9.55 -0.58
N SER A 24 2.77 -10.47 0.31
CA SER A 24 1.42 -10.65 0.86
C SER A 24 1.51 -11.06 2.32
N GLY A 25 0.52 -10.66 3.12
CA GLY A 25 0.37 -11.06 4.52
C GLY A 25 -1.09 -10.96 4.97
N GLY A 26 -1.33 -11.12 6.27
CA GLY A 26 -2.69 -11.21 6.81
C GLY A 26 -3.58 -9.98 6.56
N MET A 27 -2.97 -8.81 6.31
CA MET A 27 -3.72 -7.57 6.05
C MET A 27 -3.93 -7.26 4.56
N GLY A 28 -3.33 -8.03 3.66
CA GLY A 28 -3.40 -7.79 2.23
C GLY A 28 -2.04 -7.88 1.55
N ASN A 29 -1.84 -7.05 0.52
CA ASN A 29 -0.73 -7.17 -0.43
C ASN A 29 0.10 -5.89 -0.49
N VAL A 30 1.37 -6.02 -0.82
CA VAL A 30 2.28 -4.88 -1.08
C VAL A 30 2.76 -4.97 -2.51
N TYR A 31 2.74 -3.85 -3.23
CA TYR A 31 3.16 -3.75 -4.62
C TYR A 31 4.24 -2.67 -4.77
N LEU A 32 5.14 -2.89 -5.72
CA LEU A 32 6.01 -1.87 -6.26
C LEU A 32 5.20 -1.11 -7.32
N VAL A 33 5.13 0.20 -7.17
CA VAL A 33 4.47 1.09 -8.12
C VAL A 33 5.38 2.26 -8.46
N GLU A 34 5.21 2.82 -9.64
CA GLU A 34 5.81 4.09 -10.03
C GLU A 34 4.82 5.21 -9.71
N ASP A 35 5.24 6.19 -8.90
CA ASP A 35 4.58 7.49 -8.86
C ASP A 35 4.88 8.22 -10.17
N THR A 36 3.90 8.31 -11.06
CA THR A 36 4.11 8.84 -12.42
C THR A 36 4.33 10.35 -12.44
N VAL A 37 3.97 11.06 -11.37
CA VAL A 37 4.17 12.50 -11.23
C VAL A 37 5.59 12.78 -10.73
N LEU A 38 6.01 12.10 -9.67
CA LEU A 38 7.33 12.29 -9.05
C LEU A 38 8.44 11.43 -9.67
N ARG A 39 8.10 10.50 -10.58
CA ARG A 39 9.01 9.56 -11.26
C ARG A 39 9.90 8.78 -10.29
N ARG A 40 9.28 8.23 -9.25
CA ARG A 40 9.96 7.40 -8.25
C ARG A 40 9.20 6.10 -8.00
N GLU A 41 9.93 5.06 -7.63
CA GLU A 41 9.32 3.82 -7.18
C GLU A 41 8.94 3.92 -5.70
N VAL A 42 7.72 3.48 -5.37
CA VAL A 42 7.22 3.42 -4.00
C VAL A 42 6.53 2.09 -3.73
N ALA A 43 6.45 1.70 -2.46
CA ALA A 43 5.69 0.55 -2.03
C ALA A 43 4.24 0.95 -1.71
N LEU A 44 3.27 0.35 -2.39
CA LEU A 44 1.84 0.53 -2.15
C LEU A 44 1.28 -0.66 -1.39
N LYS A 45 0.85 -0.45 -0.14
CA LYS A 45 0.15 -1.46 0.66
C LYS A 45 -1.35 -1.35 0.43
N VAL A 46 -1.94 -2.40 -0.13
CA VAL A 46 -3.38 -2.52 -0.36
C VAL A 46 -3.97 -3.43 0.71
N ILE A 47 -4.90 -2.88 1.50
CA ILE A 47 -5.58 -3.62 2.57
C ILE A 47 -6.72 -4.42 1.95
N ASN A 48 -6.69 -5.74 2.14
CA ASN A 48 -7.72 -6.65 1.64
C ASN A 48 -7.99 -7.73 2.70
N ILE A 49 -8.79 -7.38 3.71
CA ILE A 49 -9.16 -8.24 4.82
C ILE A 49 -10.64 -8.61 4.65
N PRO A 50 -11.00 -9.91 4.57
CA PRO A 50 -12.39 -10.34 4.65
C PRO A 50 -12.99 -9.97 6.00
N ASP A 51 -14.21 -9.42 6.01
CA ASP A 51 -14.94 -9.01 7.21
C ASP A 51 -14.09 -8.15 8.17
N PRO A 52 -13.63 -6.97 7.71
CA PRO A 52 -12.75 -6.13 8.50
C PRO A 52 -13.46 -5.69 9.79
N PRO A 53 -12.76 -5.65 10.93
CA PRO A 53 -13.36 -5.15 12.15
C PRO A 53 -13.76 -3.67 11.96
N PRO A 54 -14.84 -3.19 12.62
CA PRO A 54 -15.36 -1.84 12.41
C PRO A 54 -14.34 -0.72 12.65
N ASP A 55 -13.31 -0.99 13.45
CA ASP A 55 -12.25 -0.06 13.83
C ASP A 55 -11.00 -0.12 12.92
N LEU A 56 -10.97 -0.98 11.89
CA LEU A 56 -9.80 -1.18 11.03
C LEU A 56 -9.31 0.15 10.44
N THR A 57 -10.20 0.93 9.85
CA THR A 57 -9.85 2.23 9.25
C THR A 57 -9.27 3.18 10.29
N ALA A 58 -9.86 3.24 11.49
CA ALA A 58 -9.36 4.09 12.57
C ALA A 58 -7.97 3.65 13.05
N ARG A 59 -7.72 2.35 13.12
CA ARG A 59 -6.40 1.79 13.45
C ARG A 59 -5.36 2.08 12.37
N MET A 60 -5.70 1.88 11.10
CA MET A 60 -4.80 2.16 9.98
C MET A 60 -4.43 3.66 9.92
N LEU A 61 -5.41 4.54 10.10
CA LEU A 61 -5.16 5.98 10.18
C LEU A 61 -4.28 6.36 11.38
N ARG A 62 -4.47 5.69 12.52
CA ARG A 62 -3.64 5.91 13.71
C ARG A 62 -2.19 5.50 13.46
N GLU A 63 -1.97 4.32 12.89
CA GLU A 63 -0.63 3.82 12.53
C GLU A 63 0.05 4.72 11.51
N ALA A 64 -0.66 5.10 10.44
CA ALA A 64 -0.16 6.03 9.42
C ALA A 64 0.25 7.37 10.03
N ARG A 65 -0.56 7.95 10.93
CA ARG A 65 -0.24 9.20 11.63
C ARG A 65 0.97 9.08 12.55
N ILE A 66 1.17 7.93 13.19
CA ILE A 66 2.35 7.68 14.02
C ILE A 66 3.59 7.64 13.13
N ILE A 67 3.57 6.84 12.06
CA ILE A 67 4.70 6.69 11.15
C ILE A 67 5.05 8.02 10.46
N ALA A 68 4.04 8.77 10.01
CA ALA A 68 4.24 10.07 9.34
C ALA A 68 4.91 11.14 10.23
N ARG A 69 4.93 10.96 11.55
CA ARG A 69 5.59 11.87 12.50
C ARG A 69 7.02 11.44 12.84
N LEU A 70 7.47 10.28 12.36
CA LEU A 70 8.77 9.73 12.69
C LEU A 70 9.74 9.98 11.54
N GLU A 71 10.75 10.80 11.78
CA GLU A 71 11.87 11.01 10.86
C GLU A 71 13.12 10.36 11.47
N HIS A 72 13.48 9.17 10.97
CA HIS A 72 14.64 8.44 11.45
C HIS A 72 15.17 7.49 10.35
N PRO A 73 16.50 7.33 10.17
CA PRO A 73 17.06 6.47 9.13
C PRO A 73 16.62 4.99 9.20
N GLY A 74 16.21 4.52 10.38
CA GLY A 74 15.67 3.17 10.59
C GLY A 74 14.17 3.01 10.34
N ILE A 75 13.47 4.07 9.92
CA ILE A 75 12.02 4.07 9.71
C ILE A 75 11.73 4.43 8.26
N VAL A 76 10.93 3.61 7.60
CA VAL A 76 10.54 3.86 6.20
C VAL A 76 9.62 5.08 6.16
N PRO A 77 9.91 6.11 5.35
CA PRO A 77 9.06 7.28 5.24
C PRO A 77 7.71 6.90 4.62
N LEU A 78 6.64 7.48 5.14
CA LEU A 78 5.31 7.35 4.55
C LEU A 78 5.12 8.42 3.45
N HIS A 79 4.48 8.02 2.36
CA HIS A 79 4.10 8.89 1.25
C HIS A 79 2.57 8.94 1.11
N ASP A 80 2.05 9.92 0.36
CA ASP A 80 0.62 10.27 0.25
C ASP A 80 -0.17 9.44 -0.78
#